data_AF-A0A524FK81-F1
#
_entry.id   AF-A0A524FK81-F1
#
_cell.length_a   1.000
_cell.length_b   1.000
_cell.length_c   1.000
_cell.angle_alpha   90.00
_cell.angle_beta   90.00
_cell.angle_gamma   90.00
#
_symmetry.space_group_name_H-M   'P 1'
#
loop_
_entity.id
_entity.type
_entity.pdbx_description
1 polymer ?
#
loop_
_entity_poly.entity_id
_entity_poly.type
_entity_poly.pdbx_seq_one_letter_code
_entity_poly.pdbx_strand_id
1 'polypeptide(L)'
;MFERFLLNRKKLTILLIITLTSAITTLYLIQIEWQKKTENIKIMTWNIHKGVGIDSKYDIDKISSVIKESNPDIIGLQEVEEDMVSEIADDVDMEYFFGSDFDDKEGNALLSKYPIENVENVYLSPDDQRSLIQAEIK
;
A
#
# COMPACT_ATOMS: atom_id res chain seq x y z
N MET A 1 -11.38 7.60 67.38
CA MET A 1 -11.13 8.69 66.40
C MET A 1 -9.86 8.43 65.58
N PHE A 2 -8.76 8.02 66.22
CA PHE A 2 -7.45 7.78 65.57
C PHE A 2 -7.43 6.61 64.55
N GLU A 3 -8.08 5.48 64.83
CA GLU A 3 -8.09 4.34 63.90
C GLU A 3 -8.83 4.59 62.58
N ARG A 4 -9.95 5.33 62.63
CA ARG A 4 -10.68 5.75 61.41
C ARG A 4 -9.84 6.66 60.53
N PHE A 5 -9.02 7.51 61.14
CA PHE A 5 -8.09 8.38 60.42
C PHE A 5 -6.98 7.58 59.71
N LEU A 6 -6.39 6.59 60.40
CA LEU A 6 -5.40 5.68 59.81
C LEU A 6 -5.99 4.81 58.68
N LEU A 7 -7.22 4.31 58.86
CA LEU A 7 -7.91 3.52 57.84
C LEU A 7 -8.19 4.34 56.56
N ASN A 8 -8.57 5.61 56.70
CA ASN A 8 -8.79 6.50 55.55
C ASN A 8 -7.49 6.82 54.80
N ARG A 9 -6.36 6.98 55.50
CA ARG A 9 -5.05 7.15 54.86
C ARG A 9 -4.65 5.90 54.06
N LYS A 10 -4.82 4.70 54.62
CA LYS A 10 -4.54 3.43 53.90
C LYS A 10 -5.40 3.27 52.66
N LYS A 11 -6.71 3.57 52.74
CA LYS A 11 -7.63 3.55 51.58
C LYS A 11 -7.21 4.54 50.49
N LEU A 12 -6.82 5.76 50.88
CA LEU A 12 -6.34 6.79 49.95
C LEU A 12 -5.03 6.36 49.27
N THR A 13 -4.10 5.77 50.01
CA THR A 13 -2.84 5.24 49.45
C THR A 13 -3.10 4.10 48.46
N ILE A 14 -3.99 3.16 48.78
CA ILE A 14 -4.35 2.07 47.86
C ILE A 14 -5.00 2.63 46.58
N LEU A 15 -5.93 3.59 46.72
CA LEU A 15 -6.56 4.22 45.57
C LEU A 15 -5.53 4.93 44.67
N LEU A 16 -4.58 5.65 45.26
CA LEU A 16 -3.47 6.30 44.55
C LEU A 16 -2.58 5.30 43.81
N ILE A 17 -2.26 4.16 44.42
CA ILE A 17 -1.48 3.11 43.76
C ILE A 17 -2.24 2.57 42.56
N ILE A 18 -3.53 2.27 42.71
CA ILE A 18 -4.37 1.75 41.62
C ILE A 18 -4.43 2.75 40.46
N THR A 19 -4.68 4.03 40.74
CA THR A 19 -4.76 5.06 39.69
C THR A 19 -3.42 5.26 38.99
N LEU A 20 -2.30 5.28 39.74
CA LEU A 20 -0.96 5.37 39.16
C LEU A 20 -0.62 4.15 38.30
N THR A 21 -0.90 2.93 38.79
CA THR A 21 -0.68 1.71 38.01
C THR A 21 -1.49 1.69 36.73
N SER A 22 -2.77 2.10 36.79
CA SER A 22 -3.65 2.19 35.62
C SER A 22 -3.16 3.22 34.59
N ALA A 23 -2.70 4.38 35.06
CA ALA A 23 -2.12 5.41 34.19
C ALA A 23 -0.84 4.91 33.50
N ILE A 24 0.06 4.25 34.24
CA ILE A 24 1.29 3.68 33.70
C ILE A 24 0.99 2.59 32.67
N THR A 25 0.06 1.67 32.96
CA THR A 25 -0.33 0.63 32.00
C THR A 25 -0.94 1.22 30.74
N THR A 26 -1.78 2.26 30.87
CA THR A 26 -2.36 2.94 29.70
C THR A 26 -1.28 3.58 28.84
N LEU A 27 -0.33 4.27 29.46
CA LEU A 27 0.81 4.87 28.74
C LEU A 27 1.68 3.82 28.04
N TYR A 28 1.91 2.68 28.68
CA TYR A 28 2.67 1.58 28.09
C TYR A 28 1.94 0.95 26.89
N LEU A 29 0.62 0.76 26.97
CA LEU A 29 -0.19 0.26 25.85
C LEU A 29 -0.22 1.24 24.68
N ILE A 30 -0.35 2.54 24.95
CA ILE A 30 -0.23 3.58 23.92
C ILE A 30 1.13 3.45 23.25
N GLN A 31 2.23 3.37 24.01
CA GLN A 31 3.56 3.26 23.42
C GLN A 31 3.74 2.02 22.55
N ILE A 32 3.17 0.86 22.91
CA ILE A 32 3.17 -0.33 22.06
C ILE A 32 2.45 -0.08 20.73
N GLU A 33 1.28 0.57 20.76
CA GLU A 33 0.52 0.87 19.55
C GLU A 33 1.28 1.86 18.64
N TRP A 34 1.95 2.87 19.20
CA TRP A 34 2.80 3.80 18.45
C TRP A 34 4.10 3.14 17.93
N GLN A 35 4.58 2.08 18.58
CA GLN A 35 5.73 1.28 18.14
C GLN A 35 5.36 0.20 17.13
N LYS A 36 4.06 -0.03 16.90
CA LYS A 36 3.56 -0.92 15.86
C LYS A 36 3.95 -0.30 14.51
N LYS A 37 5.17 -0.65 14.07
CA LYS A 37 5.80 -0.16 12.86
C LYS A 37 4.84 -0.40 11.70
N THR A 38 4.36 0.66 11.08
CA THR A 38 3.75 0.56 9.77
C THR A 38 4.85 0.06 8.83
N GLU A 39 4.68 -1.13 8.26
CA GLU A 39 5.45 -1.54 7.08
C GLU A 39 5.34 -0.39 6.07
N ASN A 40 6.48 0.21 5.70
CA ASN A 40 6.47 1.30 4.72
C ASN A 40 6.31 0.68 3.34
N ILE A 41 5.09 0.69 2.81
CA ILE A 41 4.81 0.26 1.45
C ILE A 41 5.27 1.34 0.48
N LYS A 42 6.09 0.97 -0.52
CA LYS A 42 6.50 1.86 -1.60
C LYS A 42 5.62 1.66 -2.83
N ILE A 43 4.95 2.72 -3.27
CA ILE A 43 4.06 2.67 -4.43
C ILE A 43 4.66 3.52 -5.56
N MET A 44 4.63 3.00 -6.78
CA MET A 44 4.96 3.72 -8.01
C MET A 44 3.71 3.88 -8.88
N THR A 45 3.58 5.04 -9.52
CA THR A 45 2.68 5.22 -10.66
C THR A 45 3.46 5.84 -11.80
N TRP A 46 3.28 5.32 -13.02
CA TRP A 46 3.97 5.82 -14.18
C TRP A 46 3.19 5.55 -15.47
N ASN A 47 2.88 6.63 -16.18
CA ASN A 47 2.46 6.54 -17.57
C ASN A 47 3.71 6.37 -18.45
N ILE A 48 3.84 5.19 -19.04
CA ILE A 48 5.03 4.80 -19.81
C ILE A 48 4.89 5.08 -21.31
N HIS A 49 3.78 5.69 -21.75
CA HIS A 49 3.55 6.15 -23.12
C HIS A 49 3.91 5.07 -24.15
N LYS A 50 3.39 3.85 -23.94
CA LYS A 50 3.61 2.66 -24.78
C LYS A 50 5.09 2.30 -24.96
N GLY A 51 5.88 2.47 -23.91
CA GLY A 51 7.30 2.16 -23.94
C GLY A 51 8.17 3.22 -24.61
N VAL A 52 7.60 4.35 -25.06
CA VAL A 52 8.31 5.35 -25.85
C VAL A 52 8.87 6.46 -24.96
N GLY A 53 10.20 6.50 -24.86
CA GLY A 53 10.94 7.53 -24.14
C GLY A 53 10.91 8.91 -24.82
N ILE A 54 11.43 9.92 -24.12
CA ILE A 54 11.56 11.31 -24.62
C ILE A 54 12.44 11.39 -25.88
N ASP A 55 13.37 10.44 -26.04
CA ASP A 55 14.20 10.25 -27.22
C ASP A 55 13.47 9.55 -28.38
N SER A 56 12.15 9.36 -28.25
CA SER A 56 11.28 8.68 -29.22
C SER A 56 11.67 7.23 -29.50
N LYS A 57 12.35 6.57 -28.55
CA LYS A 57 12.73 5.17 -28.64
C LYS A 57 11.87 4.31 -27.75
N TYR A 58 11.44 3.19 -28.30
CA TYR A 58 10.80 2.11 -27.57
C TYR A 58 11.85 1.30 -26.81
N ASP A 59 11.72 1.19 -25.50
CA ASP A 59 12.71 0.51 -24.64
C ASP A 59 12.08 0.00 -23.33
N ILE A 60 11.60 -1.25 -23.35
CA ILE A 60 11.04 -1.93 -22.17
C ILE A 60 12.12 -2.19 -21.12
N ASP A 61 13.32 -2.61 -21.53
CA ASP A 61 14.43 -2.89 -20.61
C ASP A 61 14.77 -1.69 -19.73
N LYS A 62 14.71 -0.49 -20.31
CA LYS A 62 14.91 0.76 -19.58
C LYS A 62 13.79 1.02 -18.57
N ILE A 63 12.53 0.71 -18.91
CA ILE A 63 11.40 0.82 -17.99
C ILE A 63 11.60 -0.10 -16.79
N SER A 64 11.87 -1.37 -17.04
CA SER A 64 12.10 -2.35 -15.98
C SER A 64 13.33 -2.01 -15.14
N SER A 65 14.38 -1.45 -15.75
CA SER A 65 15.56 -0.94 -15.02
C SER A 65 15.19 0.20 -14.06
N VAL A 66 14.38 1.16 -14.49
CA VAL A 66 13.90 2.27 -13.63
C VAL A 66 13.03 1.74 -12.50
N ILE A 67 12.16 0.77 -12.78
CA ILE A 67 11.32 0.11 -11.78
C ILE A 67 12.22 -0.58 -10.74
N LYS A 68 13.19 -1.40 -11.16
CA LYS A 68 14.13 -2.11 -10.29
C LYS A 68 14.96 -1.17 -9.42
N GLU A 69 15.50 -0.09 -9.99
CA GLU A 69 16.25 0.93 -9.24
C GLU A 69 15.37 1.62 -8.20
N SER A 70 14.11 1.88 -8.55
CA SER A 70 13.14 2.47 -7.66
C SER A 70 12.64 1.49 -6.59
N ASN A 71 12.73 0.18 -6.80
CA ASN A 71 12.31 -0.88 -5.89
C ASN A 71 10.92 -0.64 -5.23
N PRO A 72 9.85 -0.36 -6.01
CA PRO A 72 8.50 -0.27 -5.48
C PRO A 72 7.99 -1.65 -5.05
N ASP A 73 6.99 -1.67 -4.18
CA ASP A 73 6.28 -2.90 -3.78
C ASP A 73 4.98 -3.09 -4.58
N ILE A 74 4.38 -1.99 -5.02
CA ILE A 74 3.17 -1.95 -5.86
C ILE A 74 3.37 -0.90 -6.96
N ILE A 75 2.95 -1.21 -8.19
CA ILE A 75 3.12 -0.36 -9.37
C ILE A 75 1.77 -0.22 -10.10
N GLY A 76 1.38 1.02 -10.42
CA GLY A 76 0.32 1.30 -11.37
C GLY A 76 0.88 1.90 -12.65
N LEU A 77 0.83 1.17 -13.77
CA LEU A 77 1.25 1.65 -15.09
C LEU A 77 0.06 2.08 -15.94
N GLN A 78 0.24 3.11 -16.77
CA GLN A 78 -0.76 3.61 -17.73
C GLN A 78 -0.17 3.64 -19.15
N GLU A 79 -1.05 3.61 -20.16
CA GLU A 79 -0.70 3.57 -21.58
C GLU A 79 0.20 2.38 -21.91
N VAL A 80 -0.21 1.20 -21.44
CA VAL A 80 0.49 -0.08 -21.63
C VAL A 80 -0.29 -0.99 -22.56
N GLU A 81 0.41 -1.91 -23.22
CA GLU A 81 -0.19 -3.02 -23.98
C GLU A 81 -0.01 -4.34 -23.20
N GLU A 82 -0.93 -5.29 -23.34
CA GLU A 82 -0.94 -6.54 -22.55
C GLU A 82 0.40 -7.32 -22.63
N ASP A 83 0.94 -7.49 -23.85
CA ASP A 83 2.20 -8.21 -24.07
C ASP A 83 3.37 -7.54 -23.32
N MET A 84 3.42 -6.20 -23.34
CA MET A 84 4.44 -5.40 -22.64
C MET A 84 4.34 -5.56 -21.12
N VAL A 85 3.12 -5.62 -20.57
CA VAL A 85 2.92 -5.78 -19.12
C VAL A 85 3.48 -7.12 -18.67
N SER A 86 3.24 -8.19 -19.44
CA SER A 86 3.78 -9.51 -19.13
C SER A 86 5.31 -9.52 -19.11
N GLU A 87 5.95 -8.88 -20.09
CA GLU A 87 7.41 -8.76 -20.18
C GLU A 87 8.01 -7.95 -19.02
N ILE A 88 7.38 -6.81 -18.67
CA ILE A 88 7.82 -6.00 -17.52
C ILE A 88 7.67 -6.79 -16.23
N ALA A 89 6.52 -7.44 -16.02
CA ALA A 89 6.22 -8.19 -14.80
C ALA A 89 7.19 -9.36 -14.58
N ASP A 90 7.50 -10.11 -15.65
CA ASP A 90 8.50 -11.16 -15.63
C ASP A 90 9.90 -10.62 -15.29
N ASP A 91 10.30 -9.48 -15.88
CA ASP A 91 11.62 -8.91 -15.63
C ASP A 91 11.77 -8.37 -14.19
N VAL A 92 10.71 -7.79 -13.62
CA VAL A 92 10.72 -7.22 -12.26
C VAL A 92 10.26 -8.19 -11.16
N ASP A 93 9.94 -9.43 -11.52
CA ASP A 93 9.50 -10.53 -10.62
C ASP A 93 8.28 -10.13 -9.77
N MET A 94 7.18 -9.72 -10.43
CA MET A 94 5.94 -9.30 -9.78
C MET A 94 4.70 -9.97 -10.39
N GLU A 95 3.68 -10.22 -9.55
CA GLU A 95 2.34 -10.53 -10.06
C GLU A 95 1.76 -9.31 -10.76
N TYR A 96 0.91 -9.54 -11.76
CA TYR A 96 0.28 -8.44 -12.49
C TYR A 96 -1.18 -8.70 -12.86
N PHE A 97 -1.89 -7.61 -13.10
CA PHE A 97 -3.20 -7.59 -13.73
C PHE A 97 -3.23 -6.48 -14.79
N PHE A 98 -3.64 -6.83 -16.01
CA PHE A 98 -3.89 -5.89 -17.09
C PHE A 98 -5.38 -5.56 -17.17
N GLY A 99 -5.71 -4.27 -17.17
CA GLY A 99 -7.06 -3.76 -17.39
C GLY A 99 -7.10 -2.95 -18.68
N SER A 100 -7.72 -3.51 -19.73
CA SER A 100 -7.87 -2.83 -21.01
C SER A 100 -8.82 -1.64 -20.93
N ASP A 101 -8.63 -0.68 -21.83
CA ASP A 101 -9.60 0.37 -22.11
C ASP A 101 -10.57 -0.11 -23.20
N PHE A 102 -11.76 -0.55 -22.81
CA PHE A 102 -12.79 -1.14 -23.69
C PHE A 102 -12.23 -2.15 -24.73
N ASP A 103 -12.34 -1.83 -26.02
CA ASP A 103 -11.89 -2.64 -27.18
C ASP A 103 -10.46 -2.26 -27.64
N ASP A 104 -9.76 -1.41 -26.89
CA ASP A 104 -8.40 -1.02 -27.21
C ASP A 104 -7.39 -2.08 -26.75
N LYS A 105 -6.24 -2.12 -27.44
CA LYS A 105 -5.09 -2.93 -27.02
C LYS A 105 -4.29 -2.28 -25.90
N GLU A 106 -4.75 -1.12 -25.46
CA GLU A 106 -4.11 -0.27 -24.48
C GLU A 106 -4.92 -0.25 -23.18
N GLY A 107 -4.25 0.08 -22.10
CA GLY A 107 -4.92 0.31 -20.84
C GLY A 107 -3.98 0.57 -19.69
N ASN A 108 -4.36 0.03 -18.54
CA ASN A 108 -3.65 0.14 -17.29
C ASN A 108 -3.11 -1.22 -16.85
N ALA A 109 -2.06 -1.20 -16.02
CA ALA A 109 -1.60 -2.39 -15.34
C ALA A 109 -1.36 -2.12 -13.86
N LEU A 110 -1.65 -3.13 -13.04
CA LEU A 110 -1.29 -3.21 -11.64
C LEU A 110 -0.24 -4.32 -11.51
N LEU A 111 0.94 -4.00 -10.97
CA LEU A 111 1.96 -4.99 -10.60
C LEU A 111 2.18 -4.94 -9.09
N SER A 112 2.48 -6.09 -8.49
CA SER A 112 2.65 -6.21 -7.04
C SER A 112 3.64 -7.33 -6.67
N LYS A 113 4.48 -7.08 -5.67
CA LYS A 113 5.30 -8.15 -5.03
C LYS A 113 4.46 -9.11 -4.19
N TYR A 114 3.26 -8.69 -3.83
CA TYR A 114 2.31 -9.41 -2.99
C TYR A 114 1.15 -9.96 -3.84
N PRO A 115 0.48 -11.04 -3.41
CA PRO A 115 -0.65 -11.60 -4.13
C PRO A 115 -1.73 -10.55 -4.44
N ILE A 116 -2.19 -10.54 -5.69
CA ILE A 116 -3.32 -9.70 -6.15
C ILE A 116 -4.61 -10.51 -5.99
N GLU A 117 -5.48 -10.10 -5.06
CA GLU A 117 -6.78 -10.72 -4.79
C GLU A 117 -7.93 -9.76 -5.16
N ASN A 118 -9.13 -10.30 -5.42
CA ASN A 118 -10.36 -9.53 -5.67
C ASN A 118 -10.20 -8.40 -6.70
N VAL A 119 -9.49 -8.68 -7.79
CA VAL A 119 -9.19 -7.70 -8.84
C VAL A 119 -10.28 -7.61 -9.88
N GLU A 120 -10.64 -6.40 -10.26
CA GLU A 120 -11.60 -6.09 -11.32
C GLU A 120 -11.17 -4.88 -12.16
N ASN A 121 -11.55 -4.91 -13.44
CA ASN A 121 -11.43 -3.78 -14.35
C ASN A 121 -12.80 -3.07 -14.46
N VAL A 122 -12.88 -1.81 -14.05
CA VAL A 122 -14.10 -1.01 -14.03
C VAL A 122 -14.04 0.07 -15.09
N TYR A 123 -14.91 -0.01 -16.09
CA TYR A 123 -15.05 1.05 -17.10
C TYR A 123 -15.76 2.27 -16.52
N LEU A 124 -15.15 3.46 -16.64
CA LEU A 124 -15.65 4.67 -15.98
C LEU A 124 -16.83 5.32 -16.71
N SER A 125 -16.81 5.35 -18.04
CA SER A 125 -17.90 5.88 -18.86
C SER A 125 -17.86 5.26 -20.27
N PRO A 126 -18.99 5.04 -20.94
CA PRO A 126 -19.00 4.67 -22.36
C PRO A 126 -18.35 5.72 -23.28
N ASP A 127 -18.37 6.99 -22.87
CA ASP A 127 -17.84 8.12 -23.66
C ASP A 127 -16.38 8.46 -23.34
N ASP A 128 -15.82 7.90 -22.26
CA ASP A 128 -14.43 8.07 -21.84
C ASP A 128 -13.79 6.68 -21.85
N GLN A 129 -12.89 6.42 -22.81
CA GLN A 129 -12.22 5.13 -22.99
C GLN A 129 -11.16 4.92 -21.88
N ARG A 130 -11.58 5.02 -20.63
CA ARG A 130 -10.73 4.88 -19.45
C ARG A 130 -11.34 3.85 -18.52
N SER A 131 -10.43 3.03 -18.03
CA SER A 131 -10.70 2.02 -17.02
C SER A 131 -10.07 2.38 -15.68
N LEU A 132 -10.57 1.75 -14.62
CA LEU A 132 -10.02 1.74 -13.27
C LEU A 132 -9.77 0.28 -12.89
N ILE A 133 -8.55 -0.01 -12.42
CA ILE A 133 -8.27 -1.29 -11.77
C ILE A 133 -8.53 -1.12 -10.27
N GLN A 134 -9.40 -1.97 -9.73
CA GLN A 134 -9.63 -2.10 -8.29
C GLN A 134 -9.15 -3.49 -7.85
N ALA A 135 -8.36 -3.56 -6.77
CA ALA A 135 -7.83 -4.82 -6.26
C ALA A 135 -7.57 -4.77 -4.75
N GLU A 136 -7.48 -5.93 -4.12
CA GLU A 136 -6.98 -6.13 -2.77
C GLU A 136 -5.56 -6.73 -2.82
N ILE A 137 -4.65 -6.20 -2.01
CA ILE A 137 -3.24 -6.65 -1.95
C ILE A 137 -2.98 -7.25 -0.56
N LYS A 138 -2.35 -8.42 -0.50
CA LYS A 138 -2.28 -9.26 0.71
C LYS A 138 -0.92 -9.38 1.37
#